data_AF-A0A3S1CSL5-F1
#
_entry.id   AF-A0A3S1CSL5-F1
#
_cell.length_a   1.000
_cell.length_b   1.000
_cell.length_c   1.000
_cell.angle_alpha   90.00
_cell.angle_beta   90.00
_cell.angle_gamma   90.00
#
_symmetry.space_group_name_H-M   'P 1'
#
loop_
_entity.id
_entity.type
_entity.pdbx_description
1 polymer ?
#
loop_
_entity_poly.entity_id
_entity_poly.type
_entity_poly.pdbx_seq_one_letter_code
_entity_poly.pdbx_strand_id
1 'polypeptide(L)'
;EEYINRANEAVAAREAAKAGVSPEVLHVDGETGVMMTRFVVGAETMSPEKFRTRPGSPARAGEAFRRLHTSGAVFPFRFELFAMIDDYLKVLSTKDVALPTGYHDVVREAETVRSALAAHPLPLAACHCDPLCENFLDTGDRMW
;
A
#
# COMPACT_ATOMS: atom_id res chain seq x y z
N GLU A 1 -1.94 14.94 10.37
CA GLU A 1 -2.22 13.77 11.23
C GLU A 1 -3.52 13.03 10.90
N GLU A 2 -4.48 13.63 10.16
CA GLU A 2 -5.82 13.04 9.98
C GLU A 2 -5.93 11.75 9.13
N TYR A 3 -4.90 11.34 8.39
CA TYR A 3 -5.02 10.23 7.41
C TYR A 3 -4.09 9.04 7.67
N ILE A 4 -3.05 9.19 8.51
CA ILE A 4 -2.05 8.13 8.75
C ILE A 4 -1.94 7.85 10.23
N ASN A 5 -2.28 6.62 10.62
CA ASN A 5 -2.06 6.13 11.97
C ASN A 5 -0.63 5.57 12.10
N ARG A 6 0.26 6.36 12.71
CA ARG A 6 1.68 6.02 12.89
C ARG A 6 1.90 4.78 13.76
N ALA A 7 0.99 4.49 14.70
CA ALA A 7 1.06 3.25 15.48
C ALA A 7 0.80 2.01 14.61
N ASN A 8 -0.18 2.09 13.70
CA ASN A 8 -0.45 1.01 12.74
C ASN A 8 0.71 0.81 11.77
N GLU A 9 1.27 1.90 11.25
CA GLU A 9 2.45 1.88 10.37
C GLU A 9 3.65 1.23 11.06
N ALA A 10 3.89 1.55 12.34
CA ALA A 10 4.98 0.96 13.13
C ALA A 10 4.84 -0.56 13.31
N VAL A 11 3.61 -1.07 13.44
CA VAL A 11 3.36 -2.52 13.51
C VAL A 11 3.53 -3.14 12.13
N ALA A 12 2.91 -2.58 11.10
CA ALA A 12 2.97 -3.10 9.73
C ALA A 12 4.42 -3.16 9.20
N ALA A 13 5.22 -2.12 9.42
CA ALA A 13 6.62 -2.08 9.00
C ALA A 13 7.47 -3.17 9.68
N ARG A 14 7.27 -3.39 10.99
CA ARG A 14 7.97 -4.46 11.73
C ARG A 14 7.56 -5.84 11.26
N GLU A 15 6.28 -6.07 11.04
CA GLU A 15 5.77 -7.35 10.53
C GLU A 15 6.23 -7.62 9.09
N ALA A 16 6.25 -6.60 8.23
CA ALA A 16 6.79 -6.69 6.87
C ALA A 16 8.31 -6.95 6.88
N ALA A 17 9.06 -6.38 7.82
CA ALA A 17 10.48 -6.67 8.00
C ALA A 17 10.71 -8.12 8.48
N LYS A 18 9.90 -8.63 9.42
CA LYS A 18 9.93 -10.04 9.85
C LYS A 18 9.58 -11.00 8.71
N ALA A 19 8.65 -10.62 7.84
CA ALA A 19 8.33 -11.35 6.61
C ALA A 19 9.46 -11.31 5.56
N GLY A 20 10.53 -10.55 5.82
CA GLY A 20 11.65 -10.38 4.92
C GLY A 20 11.26 -9.64 3.64
N VAL A 21 10.26 -8.77 3.69
CA VAL A 21 9.81 -7.95 2.56
C VAL A 21 10.26 -6.50 2.74
N SER A 22 10.17 -5.93 3.94
CA SER A 22 10.67 -4.58 4.23
C SER A 22 12.11 -4.61 4.78
N PRO A 23 12.92 -3.53 4.60
CA PRO A 23 14.19 -3.40 5.30
C PRO A 23 14.00 -3.46 6.83
N GLU A 24 15.07 -3.84 7.55
CA GLU A 24 15.02 -3.94 9.01
C GLU A 24 14.65 -2.59 9.65
N VAL A 25 13.64 -2.60 10.52
CA VAL A 25 13.24 -1.45 11.31
C VAL A 25 14.09 -1.40 12.58
N LEU A 26 14.97 -0.40 12.68
CA LEU A 26 15.92 -0.23 13.79
C LEU A 26 15.32 0.60 14.93
N HIS A 27 14.47 1.57 14.59
CA HIS A 27 13.79 2.43 15.56
C HIS A 27 12.47 2.94 14.99
N VAL A 28 11.46 3.08 15.85
CA VAL A 28 10.22 3.81 15.55
C VAL A 28 9.81 4.60 16.77
N ASP A 29 9.56 5.89 16.57
CA ASP A 29 8.88 6.75 17.52
C ASP A 29 7.40 6.88 17.08
N GLY A 30 6.50 6.30 17.88
CA GLY A 30 5.06 6.31 17.59
C GLY A 30 4.38 7.66 17.83
N GLU A 31 5.01 8.57 18.58
CA GLU A 31 4.48 9.89 18.87
C GLU A 31 4.86 10.87 17.75
N THR A 32 6.12 10.87 17.33
CA THR A 32 6.60 11.78 16.28
C THR A 32 6.49 11.20 14.87
N GLY A 33 6.32 9.89 14.75
CA GLY A 33 6.31 9.17 13.47
C GLY A 33 7.70 8.96 12.86
N VAL A 34 8.78 9.31 13.57
CA VAL A 34 10.15 9.09 13.09
C VAL A 34 10.43 7.59 13.02
N MET A 35 10.90 7.12 11.87
CA MET A 35 11.29 5.73 11.64
C MET A 35 12.72 5.66 11.09
N MET A 36 13.53 4.78 11.68
CA MET A 36 14.87 4.48 11.19
C MET A 36 14.91 3.04 10.70
N THR A 37 15.28 2.86 9.44
CA THR A 37 15.43 1.55 8.80
C THR A 37 16.87 1.33 8.33
N ARG A 38 17.23 0.07 8.12
CA ARG A 38 18.51 -0.28 7.52
C ARG A 38 18.53 0.16 6.07
N PHE A 39 19.55 0.93 5.70
CA PHE A 39 19.80 1.30 4.31
C PHE A 39 20.13 0.06 3.46
N VAL A 40 19.46 -0.09 2.32
CA VAL A 40 19.69 -1.20 1.38
C VAL A 40 20.76 -0.80 0.38
N VAL A 41 22.00 -1.23 0.63
CA VAL A 41 23.16 -0.92 -0.22
C VAL A 41 22.97 -1.49 -1.63
N GLY A 42 23.22 -0.67 -2.65
CA GLY A 42 23.15 -1.08 -4.06
C GLY A 42 21.73 -1.27 -4.59
N ALA A 43 20.69 -0.90 -3.82
CA ALA A 43 19.33 -0.90 -4.32
C ALA A 43 19.06 0.32 -5.22
N GLU A 44 18.36 0.08 -6.31
CA GLU A 44 17.81 1.11 -7.17
C GLU A 44 16.36 1.36 -6.79
N THR A 45 16.01 2.61 -6.46
CA THR A 45 14.61 3.01 -6.29
C THR A 45 13.89 2.92 -7.63
N MET A 46 12.77 2.20 -7.66
CA MET A 46 12.06 1.92 -8.90
C MET A 46 11.22 3.11 -9.37
N SER A 47 10.86 3.06 -10.65
CA SER A 47 10.03 4.06 -11.34
C SER A 47 9.22 3.36 -12.44
N PRO A 48 8.19 4.00 -13.02
CA PRO A 48 7.48 3.43 -14.16
C PRO A 48 8.40 3.09 -15.34
N GLU A 49 9.46 3.87 -15.56
CA GLU A 49 10.47 3.59 -16.57
C GLU A 49 11.31 2.36 -16.20
N LYS A 50 11.83 2.31 -14.97
CA LYS A 50 12.69 1.21 -14.50
C LYS A 50 11.98 -0.13 -14.48
N PHE A 51 10.67 -0.17 -14.22
CA PHE A 51 9.87 -1.39 -14.34
C PHE A 51 9.82 -1.94 -15.78
N ARG A 52 9.96 -1.07 -16.79
CA ARG A 52 10.01 -1.46 -18.21
C ARG A 52 11.42 -1.84 -18.64
N THR A 53 12.43 -1.13 -18.15
CA THR A 53 13.81 -1.25 -18.66
C THR A 53 14.66 -2.26 -17.90
N ARG A 54 14.37 -2.56 -16.62
CA ARG A 54 15.12 -3.53 -15.81
C ARG A 54 14.54 -4.94 -15.99
N PRO A 55 15.25 -5.87 -16.64
CA PRO A 55 14.74 -7.21 -16.89
C PRO A 55 14.37 -7.93 -15.59
N GLY A 56 13.22 -8.60 -15.60
CA GLY A 56 12.70 -9.36 -14.45
C GLY A 56 12.17 -8.52 -13.30
N SER A 57 12.20 -7.18 -13.37
CA SER A 57 11.73 -6.33 -12.26
C SER A 57 10.24 -6.53 -11.89
N PRO A 58 9.28 -6.75 -12.82
CA PRO A 58 7.91 -7.08 -12.43
C PRO A 58 7.81 -8.43 -11.70
N ALA A 59 8.63 -9.41 -12.09
CA ALA A 59 8.66 -10.72 -11.43
C ALA A 59 9.18 -10.59 -9.99
N ARG A 60 10.24 -9.81 -9.76
CA ARG A 60 10.77 -9.54 -8.42
C ARG A 60 9.75 -8.81 -7.52
N ALA A 61 8.97 -7.88 -8.07
CA ALA A 61 7.86 -7.25 -7.34
C ALA A 61 6.77 -8.28 -6.98
N GLY A 62 6.39 -9.15 -7.93
CA GLY A 62 5.45 -10.25 -7.69
C GLY A 62 5.92 -11.22 -6.61
N GLU A 63 7.22 -11.53 -6.56
CA GLU A 63 7.82 -12.34 -5.51
C GLU A 63 7.77 -11.65 -4.13
N ALA A 64 8.01 -10.33 -4.07
CA ALA A 64 7.89 -9.56 -2.84
C ALA A 64 6.44 -9.58 -2.32
N PHE A 65 5.45 -9.35 -3.19
CA PHE A 65 4.03 -9.48 -2.82
C PHE A 65 3.67 -10.89 -2.37
N ARG A 66 4.11 -11.92 -3.10
CA ARG A 66 3.83 -13.31 -2.73
C ARG A 66 4.36 -13.60 -1.33
N ARG A 67 5.61 -13.22 -1.04
CA ARG A 67 6.20 -13.37 0.30
C ARG A 67 5.38 -12.67 1.35
N LEU A 68 4.97 -11.42 1.12
CA LEU A 68 4.14 -10.67 2.07
C LEU A 68 2.81 -11.38 2.32
N HIS A 69 2.06 -11.67 1.25
CA HIS A 69 0.71 -12.21 1.33
C HIS A 69 0.66 -13.62 1.95
N THR A 70 1.74 -14.38 1.87
CA THR A 70 1.85 -15.72 2.46
C THR A 70 2.70 -15.79 3.74
N SER A 71 3.15 -14.65 4.29
CA SER A 71 4.08 -14.61 5.43
C SER A 71 3.45 -14.97 6.78
N GLY A 72 2.13 -14.85 6.90
CA GLY A 72 1.44 -14.89 8.20
C GLY A 72 1.56 -13.59 9.00
N ALA A 73 2.12 -12.51 8.42
CA ALA A 73 2.11 -11.18 9.03
C ALA A 73 0.68 -10.76 9.40
N VAL A 74 0.54 -10.15 10.57
CA VAL A 74 -0.75 -9.67 11.08
C VAL A 74 -0.70 -8.16 11.20
N PHE A 75 -1.49 -7.46 10.37
CA PHE A 75 -1.62 -6.02 10.44
C PHE A 75 -2.81 -5.63 11.31
N PRO A 76 -2.70 -4.57 12.14
CA PRO A 76 -3.72 -4.22 13.13
C PRO A 76 -4.95 -3.54 12.51
N PHE A 77 -4.92 -3.23 11.22
CA PHE A 77 -5.96 -2.49 10.52
C PHE A 77 -6.47 -3.27 9.30
N ARG A 78 -7.79 -3.23 9.13
CA ARG A 78 -8.47 -3.78 7.97
C ARG A 78 -8.67 -2.68 6.93
N PHE A 79 -8.13 -2.89 5.73
CA PHE A 79 -8.31 -1.97 4.61
C PHE A 79 -9.74 -2.02 4.05
N GLU A 80 -10.57 -1.05 4.42
CA GLU A 80 -11.96 -0.93 3.96
C GLU A 80 -12.07 0.08 2.80
N LEU A 81 -11.77 -0.38 1.57
CA LEU A 81 -11.70 0.47 0.36
C LEU A 81 -12.93 1.36 0.18
N PHE A 82 -14.12 0.77 0.22
CA PHE A 82 -15.35 1.52 -0.05
C PHE A 82 -15.75 2.43 1.10
N ALA A 83 -15.46 2.06 2.35
CA ALA A 83 -15.67 2.96 3.49
C ALA A 83 -14.80 4.22 3.37
N MET A 84 -13.54 4.08 2.95
CA MET A 84 -12.68 5.23 2.68
C MET A 84 -13.21 6.12 1.54
N ILE A 85 -13.74 5.53 0.46
CA ILE A 85 -14.39 6.28 -0.63
C ILE A 85 -15.61 7.05 -0.08
N ASP A 86 -16.47 6.39 0.69
CA ASP A 86 -17.68 6.97 1.29
C ASP A 86 -17.31 8.15 2.23
N ASP A 87 -16.25 8.01 3.03
CA ASP A 87 -15.74 9.07 3.92
C ASP A 87 -15.21 10.28 3.14
N TYR A 88 -14.44 10.06 2.07
CA TYR A 88 -13.97 11.16 1.20
C TYR A 88 -15.13 11.89 0.50
N LEU A 89 -16.15 11.15 0.05
CA LEU A 89 -17.36 11.75 -0.54
C LEU A 89 -18.11 12.62 0.48
N LYS A 90 -18.20 12.17 1.73
CA LYS A 90 -18.80 12.95 2.82
C LYS A 90 -18.02 14.23 3.07
N VAL A 91 -16.69 14.18 3.16
CA VAL A 91 -15.83 15.37 3.32
C VAL A 91 -15.98 16.32 2.13
N LEU A 92 -16.05 15.80 0.91
CA LEU A 92 -16.20 16.60 -0.29
C LEU A 92 -17.55 17.31 -0.33
N SER A 93 -18.62 16.68 0.17
CA SER A 93 -19.96 17.27 0.23
C SER A 93 -20.06 18.54 1.09
N THR A 94 -19.08 18.77 1.98
CA THR A 94 -19.02 19.97 2.83
C THR A 94 -18.18 21.10 2.23
N LYS A 95 -17.67 20.95 1.00
CA LYS A 95 -16.79 21.91 0.35
C LYS A 95 -17.46 22.49 -0.90
N ASP A 96 -17.24 23.77 -1.15
CA ASP A 96 -17.64 24.43 -2.39
C ASP A 96 -16.50 24.33 -3.42
N VAL A 97 -16.53 23.29 -4.25
CA VAL A 97 -15.49 23.02 -5.25
C VAL A 97 -16.13 22.57 -6.56
N ALA A 98 -15.53 22.96 -7.69
CA ALA A 98 -15.91 22.43 -8.98
C ALA A 98 -15.38 20.99 -9.14
N LEU A 99 -16.29 20.04 -9.38
CA LEU A 99 -15.93 18.66 -9.66
C LEU A 99 -15.70 18.45 -11.17
N PRO A 100 -14.80 17.53 -11.56
CA PRO A 100 -14.62 17.19 -12.96
C PRO A 100 -15.92 16.70 -13.61
N THR A 101 -16.07 16.97 -14.91
CA THR A 101 -17.19 16.44 -15.70
C THR A 101 -17.25 14.91 -15.58
N GLY A 102 -18.44 14.36 -15.33
CA GLY A 102 -18.66 12.92 -15.17
C GLY A 102 -18.34 12.36 -13.79
N TYR A 103 -17.93 13.18 -12.82
CA TYR A 103 -17.58 12.72 -11.47
C TYR A 103 -18.66 11.82 -10.83
N HIS A 104 -19.92 12.28 -10.81
CA HIS A 104 -21.01 11.53 -10.20
C HIS A 104 -21.39 10.26 -10.98
N ASP A 105 -21.14 10.23 -12.29
CA ASP A 105 -21.36 9.03 -13.10
C ASP A 105 -20.33 7.96 -12.74
N VAL A 106 -19.06 8.33 -12.61
CA VAL A 106 -17.99 7.43 -12.17
C VAL A 106 -18.23 6.91 -10.74
N VAL A 107 -18.67 7.78 -9.82
CA VAL A 107 -19.03 7.36 -8.45
C VAL A 107 -20.16 6.33 -8.47
N ARG A 108 -21.18 6.54 -9.30
CA ARG A 108 -22.29 5.58 -9.45
C ARG A 108 -21.84 4.27 -10.08
N GLU A 109 -20.94 4.30 -11.06
CA GLU A 109 -20.36 3.10 -11.65
C GLU A 109 -19.50 2.32 -10.66
N ALA A 110 -18.81 2.99 -9.73
CA ALA A 110 -18.01 2.33 -8.68
C ALA A 110 -18.85 1.40 -7.78
N GLU A 111 -20.15 1.66 -7.61
CA GLU A 111 -21.06 0.77 -6.87
C GLU A 111 -21.27 -0.59 -7.57
N THR A 112 -21.14 -0.63 -8.90
CA THR A 112 -21.16 -1.92 -9.64
C THR A 112 -19.91 -2.75 -9.32
N VAL A 113 -18.75 -2.09 -9.16
CA VAL A 113 -17.50 -2.73 -8.74
C VAL A 113 -17.61 -3.21 -7.29
N ARG A 114 -18.18 -2.39 -6.39
CA ARG A 114 -18.48 -2.77 -4.99
C ARG A 114 -19.32 -4.03 -4.93
N SER A 115 -20.42 -4.06 -5.68
CA SER A 115 -21.35 -5.18 -5.74
C SER A 115 -20.68 -6.45 -6.29
N ALA A 116 -19.88 -6.32 -7.35
CA ALA A 116 -19.17 -7.45 -7.94
C ALA A 116 -18.12 -8.05 -6.98
N LEU A 117 -17.37 -7.22 -6.25
CA LEU A 117 -16.39 -7.69 -5.26
C LEU A 117 -17.07 -8.32 -4.04
N ALA A 118 -18.26 -7.84 -3.66
CA ALA A 118 -19.05 -8.40 -2.55
C ALA A 118 -19.81 -9.69 -2.91
N ALA A 119 -19.92 -10.03 -4.20
CA ALA A 119 -20.67 -11.21 -4.65
C ALA A 119 -20.04 -12.54 -4.20
N HIS A 120 -18.75 -12.53 -3.84
CA HIS A 120 -18.03 -13.72 -3.39
C HIS A 120 -17.11 -13.38 -2.21
N PRO A 121 -16.89 -14.33 -1.27
CA PRO A 121 -15.84 -14.18 -0.27
C PRO A 121 -14.48 -14.01 -0.95
N LEU A 122 -13.74 -12.96 -0.59
CA LEU A 122 -12.39 -12.71 -1.07
C LEU A 122 -11.36 -13.16 -0.01
N PRO A 123 -10.20 -13.70 -0.42
CA PRO A 123 -9.15 -14.02 0.53
C PRO A 123 -8.61 -12.75 1.18
N LEU A 124 -8.26 -12.84 2.46
CA LEU A 124 -7.59 -11.79 3.21
C LEU A 124 -6.11 -12.13 3.38
N ALA A 125 -5.27 -11.13 3.21
CA ALA A 125 -3.83 -11.21 3.41
C ALA A 125 -3.32 -9.88 3.99
N ALA A 126 -2.12 -9.91 4.58
CA ALA A 126 -1.37 -8.69 4.86
C ALA A 126 -0.97 -8.05 3.52
N CYS A 127 -1.42 -6.83 3.26
CA CYS A 127 -1.21 -6.12 1.99
C CYS A 127 -0.53 -4.78 2.23
N HIS A 128 0.31 -4.33 1.28
CA HIS A 128 0.94 -3.01 1.33
C HIS A 128 -0.07 -1.86 1.16
N CYS A 129 -1.15 -2.09 0.40
CA CYS A 129 -2.24 -1.14 0.10
C CYS A 129 -1.86 0.09 -0.75
N ASP A 130 -0.59 0.52 -0.79
CA ASP A 130 -0.13 1.61 -1.67
C ASP A 130 1.20 1.33 -2.41
N PRO A 131 1.26 0.33 -3.31
CA PRO A 131 2.52 -0.11 -3.91
C PRO A 131 2.97 0.79 -5.09
N LEU A 132 3.22 2.05 -4.81
CA LEU A 132 3.81 2.98 -5.78
C LEU A 132 5.20 2.51 -6.21
N CYS A 133 5.61 2.86 -7.43
CA CYS A 133 6.90 2.42 -7.96
C CYS A 133 8.08 2.83 -7.06
N GLU A 134 8.04 4.03 -6.48
CA GLU A 134 9.09 4.55 -5.60
C GLU A 134 9.23 3.79 -4.27
N ASN A 135 8.22 3.01 -3.88
CA ASN A 135 8.27 2.18 -2.68
C ASN A 135 9.01 0.85 -2.89
N PHE A 136 9.41 0.51 -4.13
CA PHE A 136 10.21 -0.69 -4.40
C PHE A 136 11.70 -0.36 -4.49
N LEU A 137 12.50 -1.11 -3.75
CA LEU A 137 13.97 -1.03 -3.77
C LEU A 137 14.55 -2.29 -4.41
N ASP A 138 15.06 -2.18 -5.64
CA ASP A 138 15.55 -3.32 -6.43
C ASP A 138 17.07 -3.47 -6.37
N THR A 139 17.56 -4.56 -5.79
CA THR A 139 19.00 -4.87 -5.76
C THR A 139 19.50 -5.57 -7.03
N GLY A 140 18.61 -5.88 -7.97
CA GLY A 140 18.89 -6.70 -9.16
C GLY A 140 18.47 -8.17 -8.96
N ASP A 141 18.66 -8.70 -7.75
CA ASP A 141 18.29 -10.08 -7.40
C ASP A 141 16.93 -10.16 -6.69
N ARG A 142 16.56 -9.13 -5.93
CA ARG A 142 15.29 -9.07 -5.20
C ARG A 142 14.80 -7.63 -5.04
N MET A 143 13.51 -7.49 -4.75
CA MET A 143 12.93 -6.25 -4.26
C MET A 143 12.66 -6.31 -2.76
N TRP A 144 12.65 -5.12 -2.16
CA TRP A 144 12.08 -4.82 -0.86
C TRP A 144 10.88 -3.90 -1.07
#